data_AF-A0A8H4PZZ7-F1
#
_entry.id   AF-A0A8H4PZZ7-F1
#
_cell.length_a   1.000
_cell.length_b   1.000
_cell.length_c   1.000
_cell.angle_alpha   90.00
_cell.angle_beta   90.00
_cell.angle_gamma   90.00
#
_symmetry.space_group_name_H-M   'P 1'
#
loop_
_entity.id
_entity.type
_entity.pdbx_description
1 polymer ?
#
loop_
_entity_poly.entity_id
_entity_poly.type
_entity_poly.pdbx_seq_one_letter_code
_entity_poly.pdbx_strand_id
1 'polypeptide(L)'
;MWRLVTHPLPRTTNSRHAAMSRLLSGQTRLLSASLLARRPASTMRQPRLSSGTDADAVAPALAALLAPGGRWTLAADGQALERSFKFKTFAKTWDFMTAVSLQCKVRNHHPEWSNVYNTTFVRWTTHDPPGLSEKDMGMAAACDAIAKDFGELEPEAPSGVARELAGRMTAAAGDCCTPKQ
;
A
#
# COMPACT_ATOMS: atom_id res chain seq x y z
N MET A 1 44.66 53.97 -26.92
CA MET A 1 45.37 54.43 -28.13
C MET A 1 44.50 54.06 -29.33
N TRP A 2 43.97 55.05 -30.05
CA TRP A 2 43.07 54.85 -31.19
C TRP A 2 43.82 54.30 -32.40
N ARG A 3 43.17 53.47 -33.22
CA ARG A 3 43.36 53.47 -34.67
C ARG A 3 42.17 52.82 -35.38
N LEU A 4 41.39 53.68 -36.03
CA LEU A 4 40.55 53.37 -37.19
C LEU A 4 41.46 53.13 -38.39
N VAL A 5 41.18 52.10 -39.19
CA VAL A 5 41.50 52.09 -40.62
C VAL A 5 40.32 51.48 -41.38
N THR A 6 39.96 52.15 -42.46
CA THR A 6 38.75 52.01 -43.26
C THR A 6 38.99 51.29 -44.59
N HIS A 7 37.90 50.74 -45.13
CA HIS A 7 37.55 50.55 -46.57
C HIS A 7 38.15 49.35 -47.34
N PRO A 8 37.58 48.95 -48.51
CA PRO A 8 36.22 49.17 -49.07
C PRO A 8 35.55 47.86 -49.60
N LEU A 9 34.28 47.97 -50.02
CA LEU A 9 33.54 46.99 -50.85
C LEU A 9 33.96 47.12 -52.34
N PRO A 10 33.78 46.09 -53.18
CA PRO A 10 32.67 46.20 -54.14
C PRO A 10 31.96 44.90 -54.58
N ARG A 11 30.86 45.17 -55.27
CA ARG A 11 29.83 44.36 -55.93
C ARG A 11 30.41 43.36 -56.97
N THR A 12 29.66 42.30 -57.31
CA THR A 12 28.77 42.22 -58.50
C THR A 12 28.29 40.78 -58.80
N THR A 13 27.04 40.72 -59.28
CA THR A 13 26.45 39.82 -60.32
C THR A 13 26.51 38.31 -60.11
N ASN A 14 25.39 37.60 -59.98
CA ASN A 14 24.32 37.25 -60.94
C ASN A 14 24.50 35.82 -61.47
N SER A 15 23.36 35.19 -61.76
CA SER A 15 23.18 34.01 -62.60
C SER A 15 23.11 32.64 -61.93
N ARG A 16 21.86 32.18 -61.78
CA ARG A 16 21.28 30.93 -62.33
C ARG A 16 22.19 29.70 -62.37
N HIS A 17 21.78 28.62 -61.72
CA HIS A 17 21.23 27.41 -62.36
C HIS A 17 21.09 26.24 -61.36
N ALA A 18 20.04 25.44 -61.59
CA ALA A 18 19.95 23.98 -61.42
C ALA A 18 20.38 23.38 -60.06
N ALA A 19 19.49 22.80 -59.25
CA ALA A 19 18.75 21.55 -59.45
C ALA A 19 19.27 20.46 -58.49
N MET A 20 18.31 19.64 -58.05
CA MET A 20 18.44 18.27 -57.54
C MET A 20 18.87 18.05 -56.08
N SER A 21 17.95 17.37 -55.40
CA SER A 21 18.18 16.26 -54.47
C SER A 21 18.97 16.52 -53.20
N ARG A 22 18.28 16.43 -52.06
CA ARG A 22 18.36 15.23 -51.19
C ARG A 22 17.32 15.32 -50.07
N LEU A 23 16.58 14.23 -49.93
CA LEU A 23 15.73 13.90 -48.80
C LEU A 23 16.54 13.92 -47.50
N LEU A 24 16.09 14.69 -46.51
CA LEU A 24 16.52 14.54 -45.12
C LEU A 24 15.32 14.73 -44.19
N SER A 25 14.91 13.60 -43.61
CA SER A 25 14.51 13.42 -42.21
C SER A 25 13.50 14.40 -41.61
N GLY A 26 12.26 13.94 -41.50
CA GLY A 26 11.25 14.49 -40.59
C GLY A 26 10.31 13.38 -40.12
N GLN A 27 10.81 12.40 -39.36
CA GLN A 27 9.94 11.47 -38.64
C GLN A 27 9.26 12.21 -37.49
N THR A 28 8.06 12.70 -37.74
CA THR A 28 7.15 13.18 -36.71
C THR A 28 6.69 11.97 -35.87
N ARG A 29 7.33 11.75 -34.72
CA ARG A 29 6.83 10.80 -33.72
C ARG A 29 5.48 11.31 -33.22
N LEU A 30 4.39 10.71 -33.68
CA LEU A 30 3.07 10.85 -33.08
C LEU A 30 3.14 10.20 -31.69
N LEU A 31 2.97 11.02 -30.65
CA LEU A 31 2.86 10.55 -29.27
C LEU A 31 1.58 9.72 -29.15
N SER A 32 1.74 8.42 -28.91
CA SER A 32 0.64 7.52 -28.58
C SER A 32 0.10 7.92 -27.21
N ALA A 33 -1.08 8.53 -27.19
CA ALA A 33 -1.81 8.80 -25.95
C ALA A 33 -2.30 7.45 -25.39
N SER A 34 -1.43 6.82 -24.61
CA SER A 34 -1.79 5.63 -23.84
C SER A 34 -2.85 6.05 -22.82
N LEU A 35 -4.11 5.71 -23.08
CA LEU A 35 -5.13 5.70 -22.03
C LEU A 35 -4.67 4.65 -21.01
N LEU A 36 -4.00 5.10 -19.95
CA LEU A 36 -3.87 4.30 -18.75
C LEU A 36 -5.30 3.98 -18.30
N ALA A 37 -5.72 2.74 -18.50
CA ALA A 37 -6.90 2.18 -17.85
C ALA A 37 -6.74 2.46 -16.35
N ARG A 38 -7.57 3.36 -15.84
CA ARG A 38 -7.58 3.75 -14.43
C ARG A 38 -7.89 2.48 -13.64
N ARG A 39 -6.87 1.87 -13.02
CA ARG A 39 -7.05 0.79 -12.04
C ARG A 39 -8.16 1.25 -11.10
N PRO A 40 -9.23 0.45 -10.87
CA PRO A 40 -10.19 0.82 -9.85
C PRO A 40 -9.40 1.01 -8.56
N ALA A 41 -9.49 2.21 -7.99
CA ALA A 41 -8.98 2.45 -6.65
C ALA A 41 -9.61 1.38 -5.76
N SER A 42 -8.77 0.65 -5.03
CA SER A 42 -9.24 -0.12 -3.88
C SER A 42 -10.14 0.83 -3.09
N THR A 43 -11.44 0.52 -3.04
CA THR A 43 -12.35 1.25 -2.17
C THR A 43 -11.86 1.00 -0.76
N MET A 44 -11.13 1.95 -0.19
CA MET A 44 -10.70 1.86 1.19
C MET A 44 -11.96 1.64 2.02
N ARG A 45 -12.00 0.53 2.76
CA ARG A 45 -13.09 0.25 3.71
C ARG A 45 -13.13 1.44 4.69
N GLN A 46 -14.32 1.98 4.92
CA GLN A 46 -14.49 3.17 5.77
C GLN A 46 -14.79 2.75 7.21
N PRO A 47 -14.10 3.31 8.20
CA PRO A 47 -14.37 3.01 9.61
C PRO A 47 -15.74 3.52 10.02
N ARG A 48 -16.44 2.73 10.84
CA ARG A 48 -17.71 3.06 11.45
C ARG A 48 -17.50 3.15 12.95
N LEU A 49 -17.60 4.35 13.48
CA LEU A 49 -17.41 4.60 14.90
C LEU A 49 -18.69 4.29 15.68
N SER A 50 -18.50 3.80 16.90
CA SER A 50 -19.58 3.64 17.87
C SER A 50 -20.14 5.01 18.25
N SER A 51 -21.45 5.09 18.47
CA SER A 51 -22.11 6.33 18.89
C SER A 51 -21.49 6.88 20.17
N GLY A 52 -21.19 8.19 20.17
CA GLY A 52 -20.54 8.87 21.29
C GLY A 52 -19.01 8.87 21.23
N THR A 53 -18.39 8.19 20.27
CA THR A 53 -16.94 8.26 20.03
C THR A 53 -16.58 9.58 19.36
N ASP A 54 -15.58 10.28 19.89
CA ASP A 54 -15.01 11.47 19.24
C ASP A 54 -14.12 11.05 18.06
N ALA A 55 -14.58 11.35 16.84
CA ALA A 55 -13.88 10.99 15.61
C ALA A 55 -12.50 11.64 15.50
N ASP A 56 -12.34 12.89 15.95
CA ASP A 56 -11.09 13.63 15.84
C ASP A 56 -10.07 13.12 16.86
N ALA A 57 -10.54 12.72 18.05
CA ALA A 57 -9.70 12.12 19.08
C ALA A 57 -9.12 10.76 18.64
N VAL A 58 -9.91 9.94 17.94
CA VAL A 58 -9.48 8.59 17.55
C VAL A 58 -8.77 8.51 16.20
N ALA A 59 -9.01 9.48 15.31
CA ALA A 59 -8.48 9.45 13.94
C ALA A 59 -6.95 9.23 13.87
N PRO A 60 -6.11 9.88 14.71
CA PRO A 60 -4.67 9.65 14.65
C PRO A 60 -4.27 8.22 15.02
N ALA A 61 -4.88 7.65 16.07
CA ALA A 61 -4.58 6.30 16.53
C ALA A 61 -5.04 5.26 15.51
N LEU A 62 -6.26 5.43 14.98
CA LEU A 62 -6.80 4.56 13.94
C LEU A 62 -5.95 4.62 12.66
N ALA A 63 -5.55 5.83 12.24
CA ALA A 63 -4.68 6.01 11.08
C ALA A 63 -3.33 5.32 11.28
N ALA A 64 -2.71 5.41 12.45
CA ALA A 64 -1.44 4.74 12.74
C ALA A 64 -1.55 3.21 12.68
N LEU A 65 -2.64 2.63 13.18
CA LEU A 65 -2.89 1.19 13.15
C LEU A 65 -3.09 0.66 11.71
N LEU A 66 -3.70 1.47 10.84
CA LEU A 66 -4.03 1.12 9.45
C LEU A 66 -2.98 1.60 8.42
N ALA A 67 -2.02 2.43 8.83
CA ALA A 67 -1.00 2.99 7.94
C ALA A 67 -0.08 1.91 7.35
N PRO A 68 0.63 2.20 6.24
CA PRO A 68 1.71 1.35 5.77
C PRO A 68 2.73 1.09 6.90
N GLY A 69 2.92 -0.19 7.28
CA GLY A 69 3.74 -0.60 8.42
C GLY A 69 2.95 -0.92 9.68
N GLY A 70 1.71 -0.43 9.79
CA GLY A 70 0.70 -1.02 10.66
C GLY A 70 0.32 -2.42 10.19
N ARG A 71 -0.15 -3.26 11.12
CA ARG A 71 -0.53 -4.65 10.85
C ARG A 71 -1.99 -4.96 11.17
N TRP A 72 -2.76 -3.94 11.53
CA TRP A 72 -4.21 -4.05 11.72
C TRP A 72 -4.93 -3.80 10.40
N THR A 73 -6.07 -4.45 10.26
CA THR A 73 -6.96 -4.27 9.12
C THR A 73 -8.34 -3.89 9.60
N LEU A 74 -9.05 -3.11 8.81
CA LEU A 74 -10.44 -2.77 9.08
C LEU A 74 -11.33 -3.91 8.59
N ALA A 75 -12.22 -4.39 9.46
CA ALA A 75 -13.22 -5.39 9.13
C ALA A 75 -14.11 -4.96 7.95
N ALA A 76 -14.77 -5.94 7.33
CA ALA A 76 -15.47 -5.70 6.08
C ALA A 76 -16.60 -4.65 6.17
N ASP A 77 -17.26 -4.61 7.33
CA ASP A 77 -18.34 -3.69 7.68
C ASP A 77 -17.85 -2.35 8.25
N GLY A 78 -16.54 -2.21 8.48
CA GLY A 78 -15.94 -1.02 9.07
C GLY A 78 -16.03 -0.91 10.58
N GLN A 79 -16.61 -1.90 11.28
CA GLN A 79 -16.94 -1.77 12.70
C GLN A 79 -15.88 -2.34 13.65
N ALA A 80 -14.83 -2.99 13.13
CA ALA A 80 -13.84 -3.66 13.95
C ALA A 80 -12.43 -3.58 13.35
N LEU A 81 -11.44 -3.74 14.24
CA LEU A 81 -10.04 -3.91 13.88
C LEU A 81 -9.65 -5.37 14.01
N GLU A 82 -9.02 -5.93 12.98
CA GLU A 82 -8.70 -7.34 12.87
C GLU A 82 -7.20 -7.55 12.59
N ARG A 83 -6.58 -8.48 13.31
CA ARG A 83 -5.18 -8.86 13.12
C ARG A 83 -4.90 -10.27 13.64
N SER A 84 -3.98 -10.98 12.97
CA SER A 84 -3.41 -12.23 13.47
C SER A 84 -2.01 -12.02 14.02
N PHE A 85 -1.73 -12.65 15.17
CA PHE A 85 -0.42 -12.68 15.83
C PHE A 85 0.14 -14.09 15.77
N LYS A 86 1.42 -14.25 15.43
CA LYS A 86 2.09 -15.56 15.32
C LYS A 86 3.33 -15.60 16.20
N PHE A 87 3.52 -16.69 16.92
CA PHE A 87 4.68 -16.90 17.79
C PHE A 87 5.38 -18.22 17.47
N LYS A 88 6.54 -18.46 18.10
CA LYS A 88 7.33 -19.68 17.86
C LYS A 88 6.62 -20.96 18.34
N THR A 89 5.85 -20.87 19.42
CA THR A 89 5.23 -22.04 20.08
C THR A 89 3.85 -21.68 20.63
N PHE A 90 3.01 -22.69 20.89
CA PHE A 90 1.73 -22.52 21.58
C PHE A 90 1.89 -21.82 22.94
N ALA A 91 2.91 -22.20 23.72
CA ALA A 91 3.17 -21.60 25.04
C ALA A 91 3.42 -20.09 24.93
N LYS A 92 4.22 -19.65 23.95
CA LYS A 92 4.46 -18.21 23.72
C LYS A 92 3.21 -17.46 23.29
N THR A 93 2.39 -18.07 22.44
CA THR A 93 1.08 -17.51 22.08
C THR A 93 0.18 -17.37 23.30
N TRP A 94 0.17 -18.36 24.20
CA TRP A 94 -0.63 -18.32 25.42
C TRP A 94 -0.13 -17.27 26.42
N ASP A 95 1.19 -17.07 26.54
CA ASP A 95 1.77 -16.00 27.35
C ASP A 95 1.28 -14.62 26.88
N PHE A 96 1.31 -14.38 25.55
CA PHE A 96 0.76 -13.18 24.93
C PHE A 96 -0.73 -13.01 25.24
N MET A 97 -1.54 -14.05 25.04
CA MET A 97 -2.98 -14.01 25.30
C MET A 97 -3.29 -13.71 26.78
N THR A 98 -2.50 -14.27 27.69
CA THR A 98 -2.62 -14.02 29.14
C THR A 98 -2.35 -12.55 29.47
N ALA A 99 -1.29 -11.97 28.91
CA ALA A 99 -0.97 -10.56 29.10
C ALA A 99 -2.07 -9.63 28.52
N VAL A 100 -2.62 -9.96 27.35
CA VAL A 100 -3.77 -9.23 26.77
C VAL A 100 -5.00 -9.33 27.67
N SER A 101 -5.30 -10.51 28.22
CA SER A 101 -6.43 -10.71 29.14
C SER A 101 -6.35 -9.81 30.38
N LEU A 102 -5.14 -9.59 30.92
CA LEU A 102 -4.94 -8.65 32.03
C LEU A 102 -5.27 -7.21 31.62
N GLN A 103 -4.89 -6.78 30.41
CA GLN A 103 -5.27 -5.47 29.88
C GLN A 103 -6.78 -5.34 29.65
N CYS A 104 -7.45 -6.42 29.20
CA CYS A 104 -8.91 -6.46 29.05
C CYS A 104 -9.60 -6.15 30.38
N LYS A 105 -9.11 -6.75 31.48
CA LYS A 105 -9.64 -6.52 32.83
C LYS A 105 -9.46 -5.07 33.27
N VAL A 106 -8.30 -4.46 33.02
CA VAL A 106 -8.01 -3.06 33.39
C VAL A 106 -8.91 -2.09 32.64
N ARG A 107 -9.11 -2.31 31.33
CA ARG A 107 -9.87 -1.41 30.45
C ARG A 107 -11.35 -1.74 30.36
N ASN A 108 -11.76 -2.85 30.99
CA ASN A 108 -13.10 -3.43 30.89
C ASN A 108 -13.58 -3.51 29.44
N HIS A 109 -12.74 -4.12 28.59
CA HIS A 109 -12.98 -4.27 27.15
C HIS A 109 -12.39 -5.59 26.67
N HIS A 110 -13.18 -6.42 26.00
CA HIS A 110 -12.81 -7.79 25.67
C HIS A 110 -12.83 -8.02 24.15
N PRO A 111 -11.90 -8.82 23.60
CA PRO A 111 -11.84 -9.06 22.17
C PRO A 111 -12.79 -10.20 21.78
N GLU A 112 -13.08 -10.24 20.50
CA GLU A 112 -13.41 -11.49 19.83
C GLU A 112 -12.09 -12.12 19.37
N TRP A 113 -11.79 -13.36 19.74
CA TRP A 113 -10.55 -14.00 19.31
C TRP A 113 -10.70 -15.49 19.05
N SER A 114 -9.79 -16.05 18.25
CA SER A 114 -9.63 -17.48 18.05
C SER A 114 -8.14 -17.83 18.04
N ASN A 115 -7.79 -18.98 18.61
CA ASN A 115 -6.42 -19.44 18.69
C ASN A 115 -6.26 -20.82 18.06
N VAL A 116 -5.29 -20.95 17.16
CA VAL A 116 -4.90 -22.22 16.54
C VAL A 116 -3.40 -22.39 16.71
N TYR A 117 -3.01 -23.30 17.61
CA TYR A 117 -1.62 -23.55 17.97
C TYR A 117 -0.84 -22.27 18.30
N ASN A 118 0.06 -21.84 17.42
CA ASN A 118 0.95 -20.71 17.64
C ASN A 118 0.45 -19.40 16.98
N THR A 119 -0.81 -19.36 16.54
CA THR A 119 -1.40 -18.19 15.87
C THR A 119 -2.73 -17.83 16.53
N THR A 120 -2.87 -16.57 16.93
CA THR A 120 -4.11 -16.02 17.49
C THR A 120 -4.63 -14.92 16.58
N PHE A 121 -5.87 -15.07 16.11
CA PHE A 121 -6.62 -14.00 15.48
C PHE A 121 -7.36 -13.19 16.54
N VAL A 122 -7.24 -11.87 16.48
CA VAL A 122 -7.87 -10.92 17.40
C VAL A 122 -8.70 -9.93 16.61
N ARG A 123 -9.91 -9.69 17.08
CA ARG A 123 -10.86 -8.69 16.57
C ARG A 123 -11.34 -7.82 17.73
N TRP A 124 -11.14 -6.50 17.58
CA TRP A 124 -11.60 -5.48 18.52
C TRP A 124 -12.78 -4.72 17.94
N THR A 125 -13.88 -4.69 18.68
CA THR A 125 -15.09 -3.96 18.36
C THR A 125 -15.78 -3.52 19.65
N THR A 126 -16.52 -2.42 19.59
CA THR A 126 -17.47 -2.06 20.64
C THR A 126 -18.86 -2.54 20.23
N HIS A 127 -19.51 -3.33 21.10
CA HIS A 127 -20.79 -3.96 20.79
C HIS A 127 -21.99 -3.06 21.07
N ASP A 128 -21.87 -2.15 22.04
CA ASP A 128 -22.96 -1.27 22.47
C ASP A 128 -22.44 0.12 22.88
N PRO A 129 -22.79 1.18 22.12
CA PRO A 129 -23.37 1.12 20.78
C PRO A 129 -22.42 0.45 19.78
N PRO A 130 -22.91 -0.18 18.70
CA PRO A 130 -22.06 -0.91 17.76
C PRO A 130 -21.11 0.02 16.98
N GLY A 131 -19.83 -0.37 16.88
CA GLY A 131 -18.80 0.30 16.07
C GLY A 131 -17.43 0.36 16.75
N LEU A 132 -16.49 1.07 16.16
CA LEU A 132 -15.17 1.33 16.75
C LEU A 132 -15.21 2.44 17.80
N SER A 133 -14.53 2.25 18.92
CA SER A 133 -14.33 3.27 19.96
C SER A 133 -12.86 3.41 20.37
N GLU A 134 -12.55 4.42 21.18
CA GLU A 134 -11.23 4.65 21.77
C GLU A 134 -10.63 3.39 22.44
N LYS A 135 -11.49 2.55 23.01
CA LYS A 135 -11.08 1.30 23.67
C LYS A 135 -10.49 0.31 22.67
N ASP A 136 -11.06 0.23 21.46
CA ASP A 136 -10.60 -0.66 20.39
C ASP A 136 -9.20 -0.27 19.92
N MET A 137 -8.98 1.01 19.66
CA MET A 137 -7.66 1.56 19.27
C MET A 137 -6.64 1.35 20.40
N GLY A 138 -7.05 1.60 21.65
CA GLY A 138 -6.19 1.43 22.82
C GLY A 138 -5.79 -0.03 23.06
N MET A 139 -6.71 -0.98 22.87
CA MET A 139 -6.42 -2.40 23.00
C MET A 139 -5.60 -2.95 21.82
N ALA A 140 -5.87 -2.50 20.60
CA ALA A 140 -5.07 -2.84 19.43
C ALA A 140 -3.60 -2.42 19.61
N ALA A 141 -3.35 -1.19 20.04
CA ALA A 141 -2.00 -0.71 20.33
C ALA A 141 -1.33 -1.46 21.49
N ALA A 142 -2.08 -1.83 22.53
CA ALA A 142 -1.57 -2.65 23.63
C ALA A 142 -1.16 -4.05 23.16
N CYS A 143 -1.95 -4.68 22.29
CA CYS A 143 -1.57 -5.95 21.67
C CYS A 143 -0.27 -5.83 20.88
N ASP A 144 -0.05 -4.75 20.13
CA ASP A 144 1.19 -4.55 19.37
C ASP A 144 2.42 -4.46 20.28
N ALA A 145 2.32 -3.72 21.38
CA ALA A 145 3.38 -3.59 22.36
C ALA A 145 3.68 -4.94 23.04
N ILE A 146 2.65 -5.62 23.53
CA ILE A 146 2.77 -6.93 24.18
C ILE A 146 3.36 -7.95 23.20
N ALA A 147 2.85 -8.02 21.97
CA ALA A 147 3.34 -8.97 20.96
C ALA A 147 4.83 -8.80 20.68
N LYS A 148 5.30 -7.54 20.58
CA LYS A 148 6.72 -7.23 20.44
C LYS A 148 7.54 -7.76 21.62
N ASP A 149 7.09 -7.52 22.86
CA ASP A 149 7.79 -7.96 24.06
C ASP A 149 7.84 -9.50 24.18
N PHE A 150 6.82 -10.20 23.69
CA PHE A 150 6.75 -11.66 23.68
C PHE A 150 7.43 -12.32 22.46
N GLY A 151 8.04 -11.54 21.58
CA GLY A 151 8.80 -12.05 20.43
C GLY A 151 7.89 -12.63 19.34
N GLU A 152 6.87 -11.87 18.96
CA GLU A 152 6.06 -12.17 17.77
C GLU A 152 6.95 -12.37 16.54
N LEU A 153 6.57 -13.36 15.72
CA LEU A 153 7.17 -13.60 14.42
C LEU A 153 6.53 -12.66 13.40
N GLU A 154 7.34 -11.81 12.77
CA GLU A 154 6.89 -11.02 11.64
C GLU A 154 6.45 -11.96 10.50
N PRO A 155 5.37 -11.64 9.78
CA PRO A 155 4.96 -12.43 8.62
C PRO A 155 6.12 -12.44 7.61
N GLU A 156 6.65 -13.63 7.33
CA GLU A 156 7.71 -13.79 6.33
C GLU A 156 7.21 -13.23 4.99
N ALA A 157 7.98 -12.31 4.41
CA ALA A 157 7.79 -11.95 3.01
C ALA A 157 7.83 -13.25 2.19
N PRO A 158 6.96 -13.42 1.19
CA PRO A 158 6.94 -14.64 0.39
C PRO A 158 8.37 -14.92 -0.09
N SER A 159 8.88 -16.11 0.25
CA SER A 159 10.23 -16.52 -0.11
C SER A 159 10.45 -16.31 -1.61
N GLY A 160 11.71 -16.09 -2.01
CA GLY A 160 12.07 -15.91 -3.43
C GLY A 160 11.49 -17.01 -4.33
N VAL A 161 11.35 -18.22 -3.79
CA VAL A 161 10.77 -19.39 -4.47
C VAL A 161 9.26 -19.23 -4.74
N ALA A 162 8.49 -18.71 -3.76
CA ALA A 162 7.07 -18.44 -3.95
C ALA A 162 6.83 -17.30 -4.95
N ARG A 163 7.71 -16.28 -4.94
CA ARG A 163 7.69 -15.18 -5.90
C ARG A 163 8.08 -15.65 -7.31
N GLU A 164 9.05 -16.55 -7.42
CA GLU A 164 9.47 -17.16 -8.69
C GLU A 164 8.38 -18.08 -9.26
N LEU A 165 7.72 -18.89 -8.43
CA LEU A 165 6.61 -19.74 -8.84
C LEU A 165 5.40 -18.90 -9.31
N ALA A 166 5.05 -17.83 -8.60
CA ALA A 166 4.02 -16.89 -9.04
C ALA A 166 4.37 -16.18 -10.36
N GLY A 167 5.66 -15.84 -10.56
CA GLY A 167 6.16 -15.33 -11.83
C GLY A 167 6.04 -16.35 -12.96
N ARG A 168 6.39 -17.62 -12.70
CA ARG A 168 6.25 -18.73 -13.67
C ARG A 168 4.80 -19.04 -14.02
N MET A 169 3.87 -18.99 -13.07
CA MET A 169 2.43 -19.17 -13.32
C MET A 169 1.84 -18.02 -14.15
N THR A 170 2.34 -16.80 -13.95
CA THR A 170 1.93 -15.62 -14.76
C THR A 170 2.52 -15.67 -16.16
N ALA A 171 3.76 -16.15 -16.32
CA ALA A 171 4.41 -16.35 -17.62
C ALA A 171 3.83 -17.55 -18.41
N ALA A 172 3.28 -18.57 -17.72
CA ALA A 172 2.62 -19.71 -18.33
C ALA A 172 1.17 -19.44 -18.77
N ALA A 173 0.58 -18.31 -18.35
CA ALA A 173 -0.72 -17.84 -18.84
C ALA A 173 -0.59 -17.15 -20.21
N GLY A 174 0.17 -17.77 -21.13
CA GLY A 174 0.37 -17.29 -22.48
C GLY A 174 -0.92 -17.33 -23.31
N ASP A 175 -1.29 -16.17 -23.83
CA ASP A 175 -2.19 -15.90 -24.96
C ASP A 175 -3.23 -16.98 -25.32
N CYS A 176 -4.36 -16.99 -24.61
CA CYS A 176 -5.57 -17.71 -25.01
C CYS A 176 -6.32 -17.08 -26.21
N CYS A 177 -5.79 -16.02 -26.82
CA CYS A 177 -6.42 -15.35 -27.97
C CYS A 177 -5.63 -15.56 -29.26
N THR A 178 -5.86 -16.69 -29.92
CA THR A 178 -5.69 -16.80 -31.37
C THR A 178 -7.07 -16.96 -32.03
N PRO A 179 -7.40 -16.23 -33.10
CA PRO A 179 -8.67 -16.42 -33.79
C PRO A 179 -8.67 -17.77 -34.52
N LYS A 180 -9.74 -18.56 -34.36
CA LYS A 180 -9.97 -19.74 -35.20
C LYS A 180 -10.32 -19.29 -36.62
N GLN A 181 -9.62 -19.86 -37.60
CA GLN A 181 -9.98 -19.78 -39.03
C GLN A 181 -11.25 -20.59 -39.30
#